data_AF-A0A968XL33-F1
#
_entry.id   AF-A0A968XL33-F1
#
_cell.length_a   1.000
_cell.length_b   1.000
_cell.length_c   1.000
_cell.angle_alpha   90.00
_cell.angle_beta   90.00
_cell.angle_gamma   90.00
#
_symmetry.space_group_name_H-M   'P 1'
#
loop_
_entity.id
_entity.type
_entity.pdbx_description
1 polymer ?
#
loop_
_entity_poly.entity_id
_entity_poly.type
_entity_poly.pdbx_seq_one_letter_code
_entity_poly.pdbx_strand_id
1 'polypeptide(L)'
;MKKFIFSKIIVVILMGLMFASTVFADKASYVTKAQADKAVETLNITKRIRHFCAPCNDGVMKDEQITSAIASKGEETNLWTVVVNGISIDLAYVYFPLTDGRWNNLASWVGLRYADVPEFLSKDSKPAFTPMPTPTPKPTPPPVKVNPIDLQPNSEGVRWSPVVEMDKQIFPSFFLATATQPVIESKVSGVIGDSTGKIGLHIVSPNANTKVKVGIEIDSILKYQEFDANLAEKDRYYQIYPKLIWNWDALKKIQKKPLPPTQLLRFLSTA
;
A
#
# COMPACT_ATOMS: atom_id res chain seq x y z
N MET A 1 -19.58 21.12 51.50
CA MET A 1 -18.51 20.96 50.49
C MET A 1 -18.43 19.52 49.96
N LYS A 2 -19.45 19.03 49.23
CA LYS A 2 -19.45 17.66 48.64
C LYS A 2 -19.89 17.59 47.16
N LYS A 3 -20.16 18.73 46.51
CA LYS A 3 -20.68 18.76 45.12
C LYS A 3 -19.60 18.89 44.02
N PHE A 4 -18.33 19.09 44.37
CA PHE A 4 -17.29 19.45 43.39
C PHE A 4 -16.45 18.29 42.83
N ILE A 5 -16.55 17.08 43.41
CA ILE A 5 -15.69 15.94 43.02
C ILE A 5 -16.32 15.11 41.90
N PHE A 6 -17.66 15.06 41.79
CA PHE A 6 -18.35 14.23 40.80
C PHE A 6 -18.19 14.74 39.35
N SER A 7 -18.00 16.04 39.15
CA SER A 7 -17.89 16.63 37.81
C SER A 7 -16.59 16.30 37.08
N LYS A 8 -15.50 16.03 37.81
CA LYS A 8 -14.18 15.79 37.19
C LYS A 8 -14.02 14.35 36.69
N ILE A 9 -14.71 13.37 37.29
CA ILE A 9 -14.66 11.97 36.86
C ILE A 9 -15.41 11.77 35.54
N ILE A 10 -16.54 12.48 35.33
CA ILE A 10 -17.32 12.40 34.09
C ILE A 10 -16.52 12.93 32.88
N VAL A 11 -15.74 14.00 33.05
CA VAL A 11 -14.93 14.55 31.96
C VAL A 11 -13.80 13.60 31.53
N VAL A 12 -13.20 12.87 32.47
CA VAL A 12 -12.14 11.89 32.17
C VAL A 12 -12.71 10.66 31.43
N ILE A 13 -13.90 10.19 31.80
CA ILE A 13 -14.56 9.07 31.10
C ILE A 13 -15.01 9.48 29.69
N LEU A 14 -15.53 10.71 29.52
CA LEU A 14 -15.96 11.21 28.21
C LEU A 14 -14.78 11.43 27.24
N MET A 15 -13.61 11.80 27.76
CA MET A 15 -12.40 12.03 26.95
C MET A 15 -11.69 10.71 26.57
N GLY A 16 -11.88 9.64 27.34
CA GLY A 16 -11.38 8.30 27.02
C GLY A 16 -12.15 7.58 25.90
N LEU A 17 -13.43 7.88 25.71
CA LEU A 17 -14.26 7.24 24.68
C LEU A 17 -14.06 7.78 23.25
N MET A 18 -13.32 8.89 23.07
CA MET A 18 -13.16 9.57 21.77
C MET A 18 -12.01 9.04 20.91
N PHE A 19 -11.28 7.99 21.33
CA PHE A 19 -10.08 7.51 20.62
C PHE A 19 -10.20 6.12 19.99
N ALA A 20 -11.41 5.54 19.90
CA ALA A 20 -11.63 4.26 19.22
C ALA A 20 -12.12 4.46 17.78
N SER A 21 -11.44 5.29 16.99
CA SER A 21 -11.62 5.26 15.54
C SER A 21 -10.81 4.09 15.00
N THR A 22 -11.46 2.93 14.87
CA THR A 22 -10.91 1.78 14.17
C THR A 22 -10.59 2.19 12.75
N VAL A 23 -9.31 2.27 12.42
CA VAL A 23 -8.84 2.52 11.06
C VAL A 23 -9.14 1.24 10.25
N PHE A 24 -10.21 1.28 9.45
CA PHE A 24 -10.71 0.15 8.65
C PHE A 24 -9.90 -0.06 7.35
N ALA A 25 -8.57 -0.09 7.43
CA ALA A 25 -7.73 -0.01 6.23
C ALA A 25 -7.59 -1.34 5.45
N ASP A 26 -7.79 -2.51 6.07
CA ASP A 26 -7.58 -3.80 5.41
C ASP A 26 -8.62 -4.81 5.86
N LYS A 27 -9.72 -4.95 5.11
CA LYS A 27 -10.78 -5.90 5.49
C LYS A 27 -10.47 -7.29 4.99
N ALA A 28 -9.96 -7.43 3.77
CA ALA A 28 -9.69 -8.72 3.16
C ALA A 28 -8.37 -8.76 2.36
N SER A 29 -7.35 -8.02 2.81
CA SER A 29 -5.99 -8.05 2.21
C SER A 29 -5.27 -9.39 2.43
N TYR A 30 -5.62 -10.13 3.48
CA TYR A 30 -5.06 -11.44 3.82
C TYR A 30 -6.16 -12.49 4.00
N VAL A 31 -6.04 -13.61 3.29
CA VAL A 31 -7.06 -14.68 3.24
C VAL A 31 -6.42 -16.07 3.35
N THR A 32 -7.22 -17.12 3.50
CA THR A 32 -6.67 -18.49 3.44
C THR A 32 -6.18 -18.83 2.03
N LYS A 33 -5.27 -19.81 1.89
CA LYS A 33 -4.79 -20.26 0.57
C LYS A 33 -5.94 -20.62 -0.38
N ALA A 34 -6.92 -21.38 0.11
CA ALA A 34 -8.07 -21.80 -0.70
C ALA A 34 -8.89 -20.61 -1.21
N GLN A 35 -9.03 -19.55 -0.40
CA GLN A 35 -9.70 -18.32 -0.81
C GLN A 35 -8.87 -17.56 -1.85
N ALA A 36 -7.56 -17.43 -1.66
CA ALA A 36 -6.68 -16.78 -2.63
C ALA A 36 -6.67 -17.51 -3.98
N ASP A 37 -6.55 -18.85 -3.98
CA ASP A 37 -6.57 -19.68 -5.19
C ASP A 37 -7.90 -19.50 -5.95
N LYS A 38 -9.04 -19.54 -5.23
CA LYS A 38 -10.38 -19.34 -5.82
C LYS A 38 -10.54 -17.95 -6.42
N ALA A 39 -10.03 -16.91 -5.75
CA ALA A 39 -10.02 -15.56 -6.28
C ALA A 39 -9.20 -15.49 -7.57
N VAL A 40 -7.97 -16.01 -7.55
CA VAL A 40 -7.05 -16.00 -8.70
C VAL A 40 -7.62 -16.74 -9.91
N GLU A 41 -8.23 -17.90 -9.70
CA GLU A 41 -8.94 -18.64 -10.76
C GLU A 41 -10.01 -17.76 -11.43
N THR A 42 -10.84 -17.12 -10.60
CA THR A 42 -11.92 -16.24 -11.08
C THR A 42 -11.37 -15.06 -11.88
N LEU A 43 -10.32 -14.41 -11.36
CA LEU A 43 -9.67 -13.29 -12.02
C LEU A 43 -8.99 -13.68 -13.35
N ASN A 44 -8.43 -14.89 -13.41
CA ASN A 44 -7.85 -15.42 -14.63
C ASN A 44 -8.89 -15.74 -15.71
N ILE A 45 -10.15 -15.97 -15.34
CA ILE A 45 -11.26 -16.17 -16.28
C ILE A 45 -11.82 -14.82 -16.73
N THR A 46 -12.11 -13.91 -15.80
CA THR A 46 -12.82 -12.65 -16.12
C THR A 46 -11.93 -11.61 -16.80
N LYS A 47 -10.61 -11.67 -16.56
CA LYS A 47 -9.58 -10.78 -17.11
C LYS A 47 -9.80 -9.27 -16.89
N ARG A 48 -10.78 -8.90 -16.06
CA ARG A 48 -11.10 -7.51 -15.72
C ARG A 48 -11.74 -7.44 -14.35
N ILE A 49 -11.41 -6.39 -13.62
CA ILE A 49 -11.96 -6.07 -12.31
C ILE A 49 -12.40 -4.61 -12.23
N ARG A 50 -13.17 -4.31 -11.18
CA ARG A 50 -13.57 -2.97 -10.77
C ARG A 50 -13.20 -2.75 -9.31
N HIS A 51 -12.48 -1.66 -9.06
CA HIS A 51 -12.14 -1.20 -7.72
C HIS A 51 -13.23 -0.28 -7.20
N PHE A 52 -13.76 -0.57 -6.01
CA PHE A 52 -14.78 0.22 -5.34
C PHE A 52 -14.78 -0.02 -3.81
N CYS A 53 -14.55 1.05 -3.04
CA CYS A 53 -14.64 1.03 -1.58
C CYS A 53 -15.98 1.63 -1.13
N ALA A 54 -16.96 0.77 -0.82
CA ALA A 54 -18.26 1.23 -0.32
C ALA A 54 -18.15 1.99 1.02
N PRO A 55 -17.35 1.53 2.02
CA PRO A 55 -17.22 2.24 3.29
C PRO A 55 -16.52 3.61 3.18
N CYS A 56 -15.69 3.80 2.16
CA CYS A 56 -14.95 5.05 1.94
C CYS A 56 -15.85 6.17 1.40
N ASN A 57 -17.07 5.86 0.96
CA ASN A 57 -17.96 6.80 0.28
C ASN A 57 -17.32 7.41 -1.00
N ASP A 58 -16.37 6.68 -1.59
CA ASP A 58 -15.68 7.07 -2.79
C ASP A 58 -16.61 6.79 -3.97
N GLY A 59 -17.28 7.82 -4.48
CA GLY A 59 -18.16 7.69 -5.66
C GLY A 59 -17.45 7.31 -6.96
N VAL A 60 -16.14 7.02 -6.91
CA VAL A 60 -15.27 6.76 -8.05
C VAL A 60 -15.02 5.27 -8.16
N MET A 61 -15.57 4.66 -9.21
CA MET A 61 -15.24 3.29 -9.61
C MET A 61 -14.11 3.32 -10.64
N LYS A 62 -13.12 2.43 -10.50
CA LYS A 62 -12.02 2.28 -11.47
C LYS A 62 -12.03 0.86 -12.04
N ASP A 63 -12.18 0.75 -13.35
CA ASP A 63 -12.02 -0.53 -14.05
C ASP A 63 -10.53 -0.78 -14.36
N GLU A 64 -10.11 -2.02 -14.26
CA GLU A 64 -8.74 -2.45 -14.54
C GLU A 64 -8.73 -3.78 -15.31
N GLN A 65 -7.88 -3.85 -16.34
CA GLN A 65 -7.62 -5.09 -17.09
C GLN A 65 -6.58 -5.93 -16.38
N ILE A 66 -6.80 -7.23 -16.29
CA ILE A 66 -5.91 -8.17 -15.60
C ILE A 66 -4.98 -8.81 -16.63
N THR A 67 -3.70 -8.47 -16.52
CA THR A 67 -2.61 -9.12 -17.26
C THR A 67 -2.07 -10.33 -16.50
N SER A 68 -2.03 -10.25 -15.16
CA SER A 68 -1.64 -11.36 -14.28
C SER A 68 -2.43 -11.34 -12.98
N ALA A 69 -2.76 -12.53 -12.47
CA ALA A 69 -3.31 -12.74 -11.14
C ALA A 69 -2.64 -13.98 -10.52
N ILE A 70 -2.05 -13.82 -9.34
CA ILE A 70 -1.39 -14.90 -8.60
C ILE A 70 -1.75 -14.86 -7.11
N ALA A 71 -1.68 -16.01 -6.44
CA ALA A 71 -1.77 -16.11 -5.00
C ALA A 71 -0.35 -16.07 -4.44
N SER A 72 -0.08 -15.14 -3.52
CA SER A 72 1.22 -15.02 -2.86
C SER A 72 1.07 -15.32 -1.38
N LYS A 73 1.99 -16.11 -0.82
CA LYS A 73 2.00 -16.37 0.62
C LYS A 73 2.56 -15.13 1.33
N GLY A 74 1.85 -14.61 2.34
CA GLY A 74 2.40 -13.56 3.21
C GLY A 74 3.48 -14.14 4.12
N GLU A 75 4.51 -13.37 4.51
CA GLU A 75 5.63 -14.00 5.24
C GLU A 75 5.37 -14.26 6.71
N GLU A 76 4.54 -13.43 7.34
CA GLU A 76 4.36 -13.48 8.79
C GLU A 76 3.15 -14.30 9.24
N THR A 77 2.37 -14.82 8.29
CA THR A 77 1.13 -15.53 8.59
C THR A 77 0.96 -16.72 7.66
N ASN A 78 0.13 -17.70 8.07
CA ASN A 78 -0.37 -18.73 7.17
C ASN A 78 -1.44 -18.19 6.19
N LEU A 79 -1.48 -16.87 6.01
CA LEU A 79 -2.42 -16.19 5.12
C LEU A 79 -1.74 -15.87 3.79
N TRP A 80 -2.59 -15.63 2.82
CA TRP A 80 -2.26 -15.43 1.42
C TRP A 80 -2.88 -14.12 0.96
N THR A 81 -2.19 -13.47 0.04
CA THR A 81 -2.70 -12.28 -0.64
C THR A 81 -2.94 -12.61 -2.10
N VAL A 82 -3.85 -11.86 -2.72
CA VAL A 82 -4.07 -11.93 -4.17
C VAL A 82 -3.33 -10.76 -4.79
N VAL A 83 -2.45 -11.07 -5.74
CA VAL A 83 -1.63 -10.08 -6.45
C VAL A 83 -2.15 -9.97 -7.88
N VAL A 84 -2.63 -8.79 -8.26
CA VAL A 84 -3.11 -8.47 -9.60
C VAL A 84 -2.15 -7.48 -10.24
N ASN A 85 -1.63 -7.79 -11.43
CA ASN A 85 -0.69 -6.94 -12.15
C ASN A 85 0.54 -6.52 -11.32
N GLY A 86 0.96 -7.36 -10.37
CA GLY A 86 2.07 -7.09 -9.46
C GLY A 86 1.70 -6.31 -8.18
N ILE A 87 0.44 -5.92 -7.97
CA ILE A 87 -0.02 -5.28 -6.72
C ILE A 87 -0.92 -6.21 -5.93
N SER A 88 -0.64 -6.33 -4.62
CA SER A 88 -1.59 -6.93 -3.68
C SER A 88 -2.91 -6.12 -3.62
N ILE A 89 -4.05 -6.80 -3.69
CA ILE A 89 -5.38 -6.18 -3.64
C ILE A 89 -6.14 -6.60 -2.38
N ASP A 90 -6.98 -5.70 -1.85
CA ASP A 90 -8.00 -6.05 -0.83
C ASP A 90 -9.25 -6.59 -1.54
N LEU A 91 -9.58 -7.86 -1.29
CA LEU A 91 -10.71 -8.53 -1.93
C LEU A 91 -12.06 -7.88 -1.60
N ALA A 92 -12.16 -7.13 -0.50
CA ALA A 92 -13.37 -6.42 -0.12
C ALA A 92 -13.67 -5.24 -1.06
N TYR A 93 -12.66 -4.71 -1.75
CA TYR A 93 -12.79 -3.54 -2.62
C TYR A 93 -12.69 -3.88 -4.10
N VAL A 94 -12.67 -5.17 -4.45
CA VAL A 94 -12.54 -5.63 -5.82
C VAL A 94 -13.79 -6.40 -6.24
N TYR A 95 -14.29 -6.08 -7.41
CA TYR A 95 -15.44 -6.74 -8.02
C TYR A 95 -15.08 -7.27 -9.41
N PHE A 96 -15.70 -8.37 -9.82
CA PHE A 96 -15.53 -8.95 -11.16
C PHE A 96 -16.87 -9.00 -11.90
N PRO A 97 -16.88 -8.91 -13.25
CA PRO A 97 -18.11 -8.87 -14.01
C PRO A 97 -18.79 -10.24 -14.07
N LEU A 98 -20.11 -10.25 -14.00
CA LEU A 98 -20.98 -11.40 -14.27
C LEU A 98 -21.59 -11.30 -15.68
N THR A 99 -22.09 -12.43 -16.18
CA THR A 99 -22.71 -12.51 -17.52
C THR A 99 -24.01 -11.71 -17.64
N ASP A 100 -24.68 -11.43 -16.52
CA ASP A 100 -25.89 -10.58 -16.46
C ASP A 100 -25.60 -9.07 -16.42
N GLY A 101 -24.31 -8.69 -16.46
CA GLY A 101 -23.86 -7.30 -16.44
C GLY A 101 -23.73 -6.70 -15.04
N ARG A 102 -24.05 -7.44 -13.97
CA ARG A 102 -23.70 -7.04 -12.60
C ARG A 102 -22.23 -7.30 -12.33
N TRP A 103 -21.76 -6.77 -11.21
CA TRP A 103 -20.43 -7.06 -10.67
C TRP A 103 -20.57 -7.78 -9.33
N ASN A 104 -19.80 -8.83 -9.10
CA ASN A 104 -19.78 -9.57 -7.84
C ASN A 104 -18.53 -9.24 -7.04
N ASN A 105 -18.69 -9.03 -5.74
CA ASN A 105 -17.61 -8.74 -4.81
C ASN A 105 -16.71 -9.98 -4.65
N LEU A 106 -15.40 -9.79 -4.81
CA LEU A 106 -14.44 -10.88 -4.81
C LEU A 106 -14.32 -11.51 -3.41
N ALA A 107 -14.39 -10.73 -2.33
CA ALA A 107 -14.41 -11.26 -0.96
C ALA A 107 -15.66 -12.13 -0.72
N SER A 108 -16.85 -11.64 -1.08
CA SER A 108 -18.10 -12.39 -0.96
C SER A 108 -18.08 -13.70 -1.75
N TRP A 109 -17.53 -13.66 -2.96
CA TRP A 109 -17.34 -14.83 -3.81
C TRP A 109 -16.45 -15.92 -3.18
N VAL A 110 -15.43 -15.53 -2.43
CA VAL A 110 -14.58 -16.47 -1.67
C VAL A 110 -15.09 -16.77 -0.26
N GLY A 111 -16.31 -16.36 0.05
CA GLY A 111 -17.00 -16.69 1.32
C GLY A 111 -16.69 -15.73 2.48
N LEU A 112 -16.13 -14.56 2.21
CA LEU A 112 -15.90 -13.50 3.21
C LEU A 112 -17.04 -12.48 3.12
N ARG A 113 -17.73 -12.20 4.22
CA ARG A 113 -18.87 -11.27 4.25
C ARG A 113 -18.59 -10.11 5.19
N TYR A 114 -18.83 -8.90 4.72
CA TYR A 114 -18.74 -7.67 5.52
C TYR A 114 -20.06 -6.91 5.41
N ALA A 115 -20.56 -6.41 6.54
CA ALA A 115 -21.89 -5.79 6.61
C ALA A 115 -22.02 -4.52 5.76
N ASP A 116 -20.90 -3.82 5.52
CA ASP A 116 -20.81 -2.55 4.82
C ASP A 116 -20.16 -2.66 3.42
N VAL A 117 -19.94 -3.88 2.94
CA VAL A 117 -19.45 -4.14 1.58
C VAL A 117 -20.56 -4.85 0.80
N PRO A 118 -21.14 -4.21 -0.23
CA PRO A 118 -22.21 -4.81 -0.98
C PRO A 118 -21.70 -6.03 -1.76
N GLU A 119 -22.48 -7.11 -1.77
CA GLU A 119 -22.14 -8.32 -2.52
C GLU A 119 -22.14 -8.08 -4.04
N PHE A 120 -23.05 -7.22 -4.53
CA PHE A 120 -23.18 -6.91 -5.95
C PHE A 120 -23.19 -5.40 -6.22
N LEU A 121 -22.63 -5.00 -7.37
CA LEU A 121 -22.87 -3.68 -7.98
C LEU A 121 -23.74 -3.85 -9.23
N SER A 122 -24.69 -2.94 -9.43
CA SER A 122 -25.53 -2.93 -10.63
C SER A 122 -24.74 -2.50 -11.86
N LYS A 123 -25.21 -2.89 -13.05
CA LYS A 123 -24.64 -2.48 -14.34
C LYS A 123 -24.50 -0.95 -14.46
N ASP A 124 -25.52 -0.24 -13.97
CA ASP A 124 -25.65 1.21 -14.05
C ASP A 124 -25.34 1.93 -12.72
N SER A 125 -24.64 1.29 -11.78
CA SER A 125 -24.36 1.90 -10.48
C SER A 125 -23.48 3.15 -10.64
N LYS A 126 -24.10 4.30 -10.92
CA LYS A 126 -23.81 5.51 -10.15
C LYS A 126 -24.29 5.19 -8.73
N PRO A 127 -23.43 5.28 -7.71
CA PRO A 127 -23.84 4.94 -6.36
C PRO A 127 -25.07 5.78 -5.97
N ALA A 128 -26.20 5.11 -5.72
CA ALA A 128 -27.40 5.72 -5.18
C ALA A 128 -27.15 5.96 -3.69
N PHE A 129 -26.53 7.10 -3.37
CA PHE A 129 -26.26 7.48 -2.00
C PHE A 129 -27.55 8.00 -1.35
N THR A 130 -28.06 7.28 -0.36
CA THR A 130 -28.78 7.92 0.74
C THR A 130 -27.73 8.57 1.64
N PRO A 131 -27.67 9.91 1.75
CA PRO A 131 -26.66 10.58 2.56
C PRO A 131 -26.83 10.17 4.02
N MET A 132 -25.80 9.52 4.57
CA MET A 132 -25.64 9.42 6.02
C MET A 132 -25.29 10.83 6.53
N PRO A 133 -25.78 11.28 7.71
CA PRO A 133 -25.45 12.60 8.23
C PRO A 133 -23.94 12.72 8.43
N THR A 134 -23.30 13.56 7.61
CA THR A 134 -21.86 13.79 7.56
C THR A 134 -21.38 14.55 8.81
N PRO A 135 -20.52 13.99 9.66
CA PRO A 135 -19.67 14.81 10.52
C PRO A 135 -18.65 15.54 9.65
N THR A 136 -18.54 16.86 9.79
CA THR A 136 -17.67 17.71 8.95
C THR A 136 -16.21 17.22 9.01
N PRO A 137 -15.65 16.71 7.89
CA PRO A 137 -14.29 16.17 7.89
C PRO A 137 -13.26 17.30 7.79
N LYS A 138 -12.21 17.18 8.61
CA LYS A 138 -10.94 17.88 8.40
C LYS A 138 -10.33 17.37 7.08
N PRO A 139 -9.72 18.22 6.23
CA PRO A 139 -9.23 17.79 4.92
C PRO A 139 -8.12 16.75 5.09
N THR A 140 -8.44 15.51 4.75
CA THR A 140 -7.47 14.43 4.58
C THR A 140 -6.79 14.61 3.22
N PRO A 141 -5.45 14.59 3.14
CA PRO A 141 -4.76 14.56 1.85
C PRO A 141 -5.19 13.32 1.06
N PRO A 142 -5.36 13.43 -0.27
CA PRO A 142 -5.77 12.31 -1.10
C PRO A 142 -4.69 11.20 -1.07
N PRO A 143 -5.07 9.92 -0.95
CA PRO A 143 -4.13 8.81 -0.98
C PRO A 143 -3.41 8.74 -2.34
N VAL A 144 -2.09 8.79 -2.33
CA VAL A 144 -1.29 8.67 -3.55
C VAL A 144 -1.32 7.24 -4.08
N LYS A 145 -1.99 7.10 -5.22
CA LYS A 145 -1.96 5.92 -6.08
C LYS A 145 -0.55 5.72 -6.66
N VAL A 146 0.11 4.61 -6.35
CA VAL A 146 1.26 4.14 -7.14
C VAL A 146 0.74 3.06 -8.10
N ASN A 147 0.54 3.42 -9.37
CA ASN A 147 0.24 2.45 -10.44
C ASN A 147 1.53 1.68 -10.80
N PRO A 148 1.48 0.37 -11.14
CA PRO A 148 2.62 -0.38 -11.69
C PRO A 148 3.01 0.07 -13.10
N ILE A 149 2.25 1.00 -13.68
CA ILE A 149 2.37 1.51 -15.04
C ILE A 149 3.52 2.52 -15.17
N ASP A 150 4.12 2.97 -14.07
CA ASP A 150 5.26 3.90 -14.09
C ASP A 150 6.63 3.20 -14.03
N LEU A 151 6.69 1.87 -14.15
CA LEU A 151 7.96 1.14 -14.28
C LEU A 151 8.56 1.40 -15.66
N GLN A 152 9.42 2.40 -15.79
CA GLN A 152 10.10 2.67 -17.06
C GLN A 152 11.20 1.61 -17.28
N PRO A 153 11.23 0.93 -18.44
CA PRO A 153 12.34 0.06 -18.79
C PRO A 153 13.61 0.92 -18.95
N ASN A 154 14.70 0.51 -18.31
CA ASN A 154 16.02 1.07 -18.65
C ASN A 154 16.53 0.48 -19.98
N SER A 155 17.71 0.92 -20.42
CA SER A 155 18.39 0.41 -21.63
C SER A 155 18.66 -1.10 -21.61
N GLU A 156 18.55 -1.75 -20.45
CA GLU A 156 18.79 -3.18 -20.22
C GLU A 156 17.48 -3.98 -20.10
N GLY A 157 16.31 -3.35 -20.28
CA GLY A 157 15.00 -4.00 -20.19
C GLY A 157 14.51 -4.26 -18.76
N VAL A 158 15.21 -3.72 -17.75
CA VAL A 158 14.79 -3.80 -16.35
C VAL A 158 13.66 -2.82 -16.10
N ARG A 159 12.53 -3.33 -15.62
CA ARG A 159 11.37 -2.52 -15.23
C ARG A 159 11.48 -2.15 -13.76
N TRP A 160 11.68 -0.87 -13.47
CA TRP A 160 11.80 -0.37 -12.10
C TRP A 160 11.14 1.00 -11.92
N SER A 161 10.80 1.36 -10.69
CA SER A 161 10.29 2.70 -10.35
C SER A 161 10.73 3.11 -8.95
N PRO A 162 11.01 4.41 -8.72
CA PRO A 162 11.32 4.92 -7.40
C PRO A 162 10.06 4.97 -6.52
N VAL A 163 10.25 4.77 -5.22
CA VAL A 163 9.16 4.71 -4.24
C VAL A 163 9.46 5.64 -3.08
N VAL A 164 8.45 6.45 -2.75
CA VAL A 164 8.36 7.20 -1.50
C VAL A 164 6.92 7.06 -0.99
N GLU A 165 6.73 6.28 0.08
CA GLU A 165 5.40 5.86 0.54
C GLU A 165 4.53 7.02 1.07
N MET A 166 5.15 8.10 1.57
CA MET A 166 4.45 9.23 2.17
C MET A 166 3.96 10.22 1.11
N ASP A 167 3.03 9.79 0.26
CA ASP A 167 2.46 10.60 -0.81
C ASP A 167 3.50 11.18 -1.79
N LYS A 168 4.53 10.38 -2.08
CA LYS A 168 5.70 10.80 -2.86
C LYS A 168 6.46 11.98 -2.24
N GLN A 169 6.25 12.31 -0.97
CA GLN A 169 6.92 13.39 -0.28
C GLN A 169 7.82 12.86 0.85
N ILE A 170 8.89 13.59 1.13
CA ILE A 170 9.76 13.29 2.26
C ILE A 170 9.36 14.23 3.40
N PHE A 171 9.02 13.65 4.54
CA PHE A 171 8.72 14.38 5.76
C PHE A 171 9.91 14.25 6.73
N PRO A 172 10.82 15.25 6.80
CA PRO A 172 12.01 15.11 7.64
C PRO A 172 11.67 14.92 9.13
N SER A 173 10.56 15.52 9.60
CA SER A 173 10.05 15.31 10.95
C SER A 173 9.72 13.86 11.26
N PHE A 174 9.21 13.10 10.29
CA PHE A 174 8.94 11.67 10.45
C PHE A 174 10.24 10.92 10.70
N PHE A 175 11.26 11.10 9.84
CA PHE A 175 12.55 10.42 10.00
C PHE A 175 13.29 10.82 11.28
N LEU A 176 13.17 12.07 11.72
CA LEU A 176 13.73 12.52 13.00
C LEU A 176 13.01 11.86 14.18
N ALA A 177 11.68 11.73 14.11
CA ALA A 177 10.88 11.13 15.17
C ALA A 177 11.07 9.60 15.28
N THR A 178 11.37 8.93 14.16
CA THR A 178 11.57 7.48 14.11
C THR A 178 13.04 7.05 14.22
N ALA A 179 13.99 7.98 14.19
CA ALA A 179 15.43 7.70 14.20
C ALA A 179 15.93 6.85 15.38
N THR A 180 15.23 6.91 16.52
CA THR A 180 15.57 6.17 17.74
C THR A 180 14.62 5.00 18.03
N GLN A 181 13.63 4.77 17.17
CA GLN A 181 12.74 3.64 17.34
C GLN A 181 13.51 2.35 17.04
N PRO A 182 13.35 1.30 17.88
CA PRO A 182 13.95 0.01 17.58
C PRO A 182 13.34 -0.52 16.27
N VAL A 183 14.21 -0.90 15.34
CA VAL A 183 13.77 -1.57 14.10
C VAL A 183 13.40 -3.00 14.47
N ILE A 184 12.13 -3.34 14.29
CA ILE A 184 11.68 -4.73 14.37
C ILE A 184 11.90 -5.31 12.97
N GLU A 185 12.98 -6.07 12.80
CA GLU A 185 13.28 -6.72 11.54
C GLU A 185 12.24 -7.80 11.26
N SER A 186 11.46 -7.57 10.20
CA SER A 186 10.52 -8.56 9.65
C SER A 186 11.10 -9.05 8.33
N LYS A 187 11.24 -10.36 8.16
CA LYS A 187 11.72 -10.92 6.91
C LYS A 187 10.57 -10.97 5.91
N VAL A 188 10.40 -9.87 5.18
CA VAL A 188 9.41 -9.77 4.10
C VAL A 188 10.02 -10.28 2.78
N SER A 189 9.39 -11.26 2.16
CA SER A 189 9.72 -11.99 0.94
C SER A 189 9.48 -11.05 -0.24
N GLY A 190 10.54 -10.87 -1.02
CA GLY A 190 10.51 -9.86 -2.08
C GLY A 190 10.84 -8.47 -1.55
N VAL A 191 11.01 -8.27 -0.24
CA VAL A 191 11.66 -7.05 0.28
C VAL A 191 13.14 -7.33 0.51
N ILE A 192 13.99 -6.41 0.06
CA ILE A 192 15.44 -6.46 0.22
C ILE A 192 15.88 -5.19 0.93
N GLY A 193 16.58 -5.34 2.06
CA GLY A 193 17.07 -4.23 2.89
C GLY A 193 16.22 -4.02 4.15
N ASP A 194 15.97 -2.76 4.50
CA ASP A 194 15.15 -2.32 5.62
C ASP A 194 13.67 -2.57 5.35
N SER A 195 13.10 -3.56 6.04
CA SER A 195 11.67 -3.90 5.98
C SER A 195 10.72 -2.76 6.37
N THR A 196 11.21 -1.77 7.12
CA THR A 196 10.43 -0.60 7.54
C THR A 196 10.69 0.63 6.68
N GLY A 197 11.56 0.50 5.68
CA GLY A 197 11.95 1.57 4.78
C GLY A 197 10.75 2.25 4.12
N LYS A 198 10.92 3.54 3.84
CA LYS A 198 9.88 4.40 3.23
C LYS A 198 10.32 4.98 1.90
N ILE A 199 11.60 4.80 1.56
CA ILE A 199 12.27 5.33 0.38
C ILE A 199 13.11 4.20 -0.20
N GLY A 200 12.87 3.90 -1.47
CA GLY A 200 13.48 2.77 -2.14
C GLY A 200 13.02 2.66 -3.58
N LEU A 201 13.05 1.47 -4.16
CA LEU A 201 12.50 1.22 -5.48
C LEU A 201 11.74 -0.08 -5.57
N HIS A 202 10.84 -0.14 -6.52
CA HIS A 202 10.21 -1.36 -7.00
C HIS A 202 10.91 -1.82 -8.26
N ILE A 203 11.15 -3.12 -8.38
CA ILE A 203 11.83 -3.71 -9.53
C ILE A 203 11.24 -5.08 -9.87
N VAL A 204 11.07 -5.36 -11.16
CA VAL A 204 10.76 -6.70 -11.64
C VAL A 204 12.03 -7.32 -12.22
N SER A 205 12.41 -8.47 -11.70
CA SER A 205 13.62 -9.14 -12.12
C SER A 205 13.49 -9.69 -13.54
N PRO A 206 14.39 -9.35 -14.49
CA PRO A 206 14.32 -9.86 -15.86
C PRO A 206 14.71 -11.35 -15.94
N ASN A 207 15.58 -11.82 -15.05
CA ASN A 207 16.09 -13.19 -14.98
C ASN A 207 16.25 -13.66 -13.53
N ALA A 208 16.41 -14.96 -13.32
CA ALA A 208 16.76 -15.48 -12.00
C ALA A 208 18.20 -15.09 -11.64
N ASN A 209 18.46 -14.86 -10.36
CA ASN A 209 19.76 -14.42 -9.82
C ASN A 209 20.31 -13.15 -10.47
N THR A 210 19.43 -12.21 -10.84
CA THR A 210 19.86 -10.92 -11.40
C THR A 210 20.52 -10.09 -10.31
N LYS A 211 21.78 -9.70 -10.50
CA LYS A 211 22.46 -8.76 -9.61
C LYS A 211 22.13 -7.33 -10.03
N VAL A 212 21.74 -6.51 -9.08
CA VAL A 212 21.40 -5.10 -9.31
C VAL A 212 22.19 -4.21 -8.37
N LYS A 213 22.61 -3.05 -8.88
CA LYS A 213 23.23 -1.99 -8.10
C LYS A 213 22.32 -0.77 -8.11
N VAL A 214 21.91 -0.34 -6.93
CA VAL A 214 20.97 0.77 -6.71
C VAL A 214 21.71 1.95 -6.10
N GLY A 215 21.59 3.12 -6.72
CA GLY A 215 22.10 4.38 -6.19
C GLY A 215 20.97 5.25 -5.63
N ILE A 216 21.15 5.76 -4.42
CA ILE A 216 20.19 6.68 -3.80
C ILE A 216 20.92 7.94 -3.37
N GLU A 217 20.36 9.09 -3.73
CA GLU A 217 20.78 10.40 -3.28
C GLU A 217 19.55 11.26 -3.03
N ILE A 218 19.60 12.12 -2.02
CA ILE A 218 18.52 13.07 -1.75
C ILE A 218 19.18 14.37 -1.34
N ASP A 219 19.03 15.39 -2.19
CA ASP A 219 19.69 16.67 -2.09
C ASP A 219 19.85 17.15 -0.64
N SER A 220 21.09 17.45 -0.25
CA SER A 220 21.51 18.00 1.05
C SER A 220 21.23 17.15 2.30
N ILE A 221 20.27 16.21 2.28
CA ILE A 221 19.82 15.44 3.45
C ILE A 221 20.21 13.96 3.43
N LEU A 222 20.54 13.40 2.27
CA LEU A 222 21.06 12.05 2.12
C LEU A 222 22.27 12.08 1.18
N LYS A 223 23.43 11.64 1.69
CA LYS A 223 24.60 11.46 0.82
C LYS A 223 24.34 10.31 -0.15
N TYR A 224 24.88 10.42 -1.36
CA TYR A 224 24.88 9.34 -2.34
C TYR A 224 25.38 8.04 -1.71
N GLN A 225 24.60 6.98 -1.88
CA GLN A 225 24.87 5.64 -1.36
C GLN A 225 24.54 4.61 -2.42
N GLU A 226 25.34 3.55 -2.46
CA GLU A 226 25.11 2.39 -3.31
C GLU A 226 24.67 1.19 -2.48
N PHE A 227 23.81 0.38 -3.09
CA PHE A 227 23.31 -0.85 -2.51
C PHE A 227 23.29 -1.94 -3.58
N ASP A 228 23.95 -3.06 -3.28
CA ASP A 228 23.93 -4.24 -4.14
C ASP A 228 22.84 -5.20 -3.66
N ALA A 229 22.04 -5.73 -4.60
CA ALA A 229 20.99 -6.71 -4.33
C ALA A 229 21.02 -7.85 -5.33
N ASN A 230 20.58 -9.03 -4.89
CA ASN A 230 20.41 -10.20 -5.75
C ASN A 230 18.92 -10.56 -5.85
N LEU A 231 18.39 -10.49 -7.07
CA LEU A 231 17.01 -10.82 -7.39
C LEU A 231 16.93 -12.30 -7.77
N ALA A 232 16.61 -13.14 -6.79
CA ALA A 232 16.70 -14.60 -6.91
C ALA A 232 15.84 -15.20 -8.03
N GLU A 233 14.64 -14.67 -8.25
CA GLU A 233 13.63 -15.27 -9.13
C GLU A 233 13.37 -14.40 -10.36
N LYS A 234 13.17 -15.05 -11.51
CA LYS A 234 12.78 -14.41 -12.76
C LYS A 234 11.33 -13.90 -12.69
N ASP A 235 11.07 -12.76 -13.31
CA ASP A 235 9.75 -12.10 -13.42
C ASP A 235 9.09 -11.80 -12.08
N ARG A 236 9.84 -11.94 -10.98
CA ARG A 236 9.38 -11.65 -9.63
C ARG A 236 9.53 -10.16 -9.33
N TYR A 237 8.52 -9.63 -8.64
CA TYR A 237 8.50 -8.29 -8.11
C TYR A 237 9.26 -8.21 -6.79
N TYR A 238 10.11 -7.20 -6.66
CA TYR A 238 10.89 -6.90 -5.47
C TYR A 238 10.72 -5.43 -5.06
N GLN A 239 10.77 -5.20 -3.75
CA GLN A 239 10.89 -3.89 -3.13
C GLN A 239 12.28 -3.79 -2.50
N ILE A 240 13.06 -2.81 -2.92
CA ILE A 240 14.41 -2.59 -2.40
C ILE A 240 14.40 -1.32 -1.58
N TYR A 241 14.57 -1.48 -0.27
CA TYR A 241 14.64 -0.40 0.71
C TYR A 241 16.00 -0.42 1.39
N PRO A 242 17.03 0.25 0.85
CA PRO A 242 18.34 0.21 1.48
C PRO A 242 18.31 0.97 2.82
N LYS A 243 19.21 0.58 3.72
CA LYS A 243 19.41 1.29 4.98
C LYS A 243 20.04 2.66 4.69
N LEU A 244 19.28 3.72 4.90
CA LEU A 244 19.69 5.08 4.55
C LEU A 244 20.54 5.73 5.65
N ILE A 245 21.72 6.24 5.28
CA ILE A 245 22.55 7.08 6.16
C ILE A 245 22.20 8.55 5.97
N TRP A 246 21.44 9.11 6.92
CA TRP A 246 20.94 10.48 6.89
C TRP A 246 21.98 11.53 7.31
N ASN A 247 21.93 12.70 6.68
CA ASN A 247 22.56 13.92 7.20
C ASN A 247 21.59 14.59 8.20
N TRP A 248 21.70 14.19 9.47
CA TRP A 248 20.80 14.62 10.54
C TRP A 248 20.78 16.13 10.75
N ASP A 249 21.91 16.81 10.58
CA ASP A 249 21.96 18.27 10.75
C ASP A 249 21.23 19.01 9.64
N ALA A 250 21.31 18.50 8.40
CA ALA A 250 20.54 19.04 7.29
C ALA A 250 19.03 18.78 7.47
N LEU A 251 18.64 17.56 7.85
CA LEU A 251 17.23 17.21 8.14
C LEU A 251 16.59 18.13 9.19
N LYS A 252 17.29 18.39 10.30
CA LYS A 252 16.80 19.29 11.37
C LYS A 252 16.52 20.70 10.87
N LYS A 253 17.33 21.22 9.93
CA LYS A 253 17.17 22.58 9.36
C LYS A 253 15.91 22.71 8.51
N ILE A 254 15.46 21.63 7.88
CA ILE A 254 14.33 21.63 6.94
C ILE A 254 13.05 20.97 7.50
N GLN A 255 13.04 20.59 8.78
CA GLN A 255 11.99 19.77 9.42
C GLN A 255 10.54 20.22 9.23
N LYS A 256 10.31 21.50 8.93
CA LYS A 256 8.96 22.09 8.87
C LYS A 256 8.31 22.01 7.49
N LYS A 257 9.02 21.53 6.47
CA LYS A 257 8.52 21.51 5.08
C LYS A 257 8.65 20.10 4.50
N PRO A 258 7.57 19.51 3.96
CA PRO A 258 7.71 18.33 3.14
C PRO A 258 8.55 18.68 1.91
N LEU A 259 9.43 17.77 1.52
CA LEU A 259 10.19 17.91 0.29
C LEU A 259 9.53 17.08 -0.81
N PRO A 260 9.40 17.62 -2.03
CA PRO A 260 9.09 16.80 -3.18
C PRO A 260 10.22 15.79 -3.40
N PRO A 261 9.94 14.71 -4.14
CA PRO A 261 10.92 13.71 -4.50
C PRO A 261 11.80 14.27 -5.63
N THR A 262 12.69 15.21 -5.34
CA THR A 262 13.61 15.74 -6.35
C THR A 262 14.82 14.78 -6.45
N GLN A 263 15.03 14.19 -7.63
CA GLN A 263 16.19 13.32 -7.96
C GLN A 263 16.51 12.20 -6.94
N LEU A 264 15.50 11.42 -6.52
CA LEU A 264 15.68 10.53 -5.36
C LEU A 264 16.50 9.26 -5.58
N LEU A 265 16.41 8.68 -6.77
CA LEU A 265 16.81 7.29 -6.98
C LEU A 265 17.31 7.11 -8.40
N ARG A 266 18.50 6.52 -8.51
CA ARG A 266 19.10 6.13 -9.78
C ARG A 266 19.29 4.62 -9.75
N PHE A 267 18.65 3.93 -10.68
CA PHE A 267 19.08 2.58 -11.02
C PHE A 267 20.39 2.68 -11.80
N LEU A 268 21.46 2.08 -11.30
CA LEU A 268 22.78 2.27 -11.87
C LEU A 268 23.06 1.25 -12.96
N SER A 269 22.89 -0.05 -12.66
CA SER A 269 23.13 -1.12 -13.63
C SER A 269 22.63 -2.49 -13.13
N THR A 270 22.47 -3.42 -14.06
CA THR A 270 22.56 -4.86 -13.80
C THR A 270 23.99 -5.34 -14.01
N ALA A 271 24.37 -6.46 -13.38
CA ALA A 271 25.67 -7.13 -13.57
C ALA A 271 25.47 -8.55 -14.09
#